data_AF-A0A1F3CW96-F1
#
_entry.id   AF-A0A1F3CW96-F1
#
_cell.length_a   1.000
_cell.length_b   1.000
_cell.length_c   1.000
_cell.angle_alpha   90.00
_cell.angle_beta   90.00
_cell.angle_gamma   90.00
#
_symmetry.space_group_name_H-M   'P 1'
#
loop_
_entity.id
_entity.type
_entity.pdbx_description
1 polymer ?
#
loop_
_entity_poly.entity_id
_entity_poly.type
_entity_poly.pdbx_seq_one_letter_code
_entity_poly.pdbx_strand_id
1 'polypeptide(L)'
;MILVTLIMKKLDLPKFKRKLKIAQFQFITKTKKGIYFINPQDYNTFNYNDVGFIARHEESGQINIIQFYEVQEIVVDGKNFFFKSNDCPNNKKSHLEYTD
;
A
#
# COMPACT_ATOMS: atom_id res chain seq x y z
N MET A 1 -1.35 25.62 -23.32
CA MET A 1 -1.62 24.27 -22.75
C MET A 1 -0.72 24.11 -21.54
N ILE A 2 -1.24 24.35 -20.33
CA ILE A 2 -0.42 24.25 -19.10
C ILE A 2 -0.30 22.76 -18.78
N LEU A 3 0.89 22.20 -18.98
CA LEU A 3 1.23 20.87 -18.50
C LEU A 3 1.32 20.95 -16.98
N VAL A 4 0.21 20.70 -16.30
CA VAL A 4 0.20 20.54 -14.85
C VAL A 4 0.87 19.19 -14.56
N THR A 5 2.18 19.23 -14.37
CA THR A 5 2.93 18.07 -13.88
C THR A 5 2.45 17.77 -12.48
N LEU A 6 1.49 16.85 -12.35
CA LEU A 6 0.98 16.39 -11.07
C LEU A 6 2.15 15.69 -10.35
N ILE A 7 2.80 16.36 -9.41
CA ILE A 7 3.88 15.77 -8.61
C ILE A 7 3.24 14.75 -7.66
N MET A 8 3.09 13.51 -8.15
CA MET A 8 2.56 12.40 -7.37
C MET A 8 3.54 12.06 -6.25
N LYS A 9 3.07 12.17 -5.00
CA LYS A 9 3.90 11.90 -3.81
C LYS A 9 3.97 10.40 -3.53
N LYS A 10 5.08 9.95 -2.94
CA LYS A 10 5.22 8.58 -2.42
C LYS A 10 4.33 8.39 -1.18
N LEU A 11 3.75 7.20 -1.05
CA LEU A 11 3.07 6.77 0.16
C LEU A 11 4.11 6.34 1.20
N ASP A 12 3.89 6.75 2.44
CA ASP A 12 4.68 6.38 3.61
C ASP A 12 3.73 6.09 4.78
N LEU A 13 4.26 5.51 5.86
CA LEU A 13 3.47 5.15 7.04
C LEU A 13 2.68 6.35 7.61
N PRO A 14 3.25 7.56 7.80
CA PRO A 14 2.49 8.71 8.29
C PRO A 14 1.30 9.09 7.40
N LYS A 15 1.49 9.14 6.08
CA LYS A 15 0.40 9.44 5.14
C LYS A 15 -0.65 8.35 5.15
N PHE A 16 -0.24 7.08 5.15
CA PHE A 16 -1.16 5.96 5.21
C PHE A 16 -2.01 6.00 6.48
N LYS A 17 -1.38 6.16 7.66
CA LYS A 17 -2.08 6.31 8.95
C LYS A 17 -3.09 7.47 8.92
N ARG A 18 -2.74 8.61 8.31
CA ARG A 18 -3.67 9.75 8.16
C ARG A 18 -4.88 9.38 7.29
N LYS A 19 -4.68 8.60 6.22
CA LYS A 19 -5.79 8.13 5.37
C LYS A 19 -6.64 7.10 6.09
N LEU A 20 -6.03 6.17 6.84
CA LEU A 20 -6.75 5.13 7.56
C LEU A 20 -7.66 5.74 8.64
N LYS A 21 -7.16 6.75 9.37
CA LYS A 21 -7.92 7.45 10.42
C LYS A 21 -9.17 8.18 9.94
N ILE A 22 -9.24 8.56 8.66
CA ILE A 22 -10.42 9.25 8.12
C ILE A 22 -11.43 8.29 7.48
N ALA A 23 -11.10 6.99 7.41
CA ALA A 23 -11.96 5.98 6.81
C ALA A 23 -13.02 5.53 7.82
N GLN A 24 -14.29 5.65 7.45
CA GLN A 24 -15.42 5.24 8.29
C GLN A 24 -16.00 3.90 7.86
N PHE A 25 -16.06 3.64 6.55
CA PHE A 25 -16.75 2.48 5.99
C PHE A 25 -15.84 1.62 5.12
N GLN A 26 -14.94 2.27 4.38
CA GLN A 26 -14.15 1.61 3.35
C GLN A 26 -12.71 2.12 3.32
N PHE A 27 -11.79 1.17 3.26
CA PHE A 27 -10.39 1.43 2.94
C PHE A 27 -9.87 0.38 1.95
N ILE A 28 -9.73 0.78 0.69
CA ILE A 28 -9.22 -0.07 -0.39
C ILE A 28 -7.86 0.44 -0.82
N THR A 29 -6.93 -0.49 -1.03
CA THR A 29 -5.63 -0.20 -1.62
C THR A 29 -5.50 -0.94 -2.94
N LYS A 30 -5.00 -0.25 -3.97
CA LYS A 30 -4.72 -0.86 -5.27
C LYS A 30 -3.24 -0.80 -5.57
N THR A 31 -2.73 -1.91 -6.04
CA THR A 31 -1.35 -2.10 -6.50
C THR A 31 -1.37 -2.65 -7.91
N LYS A 32 -0.20 -2.79 -8.55
CA LYS A 32 -0.08 -3.53 -9.83
C LYS A 32 -0.54 -4.99 -9.73
N LYS A 33 -0.46 -5.58 -8.53
CA LYS A 33 -0.78 -7.00 -8.28
C LYS A 33 -2.26 -7.26 -8.05
N GLY A 34 -3.05 -6.22 -7.79
CA GLY A 34 -4.48 -6.38 -7.50
C GLY A 34 -5.01 -5.39 -6.46
N ILE A 35 -6.22 -5.68 -6.02
CA ILE A 35 -7.02 -4.88 -5.10
C ILE A 35 -7.03 -5.56 -3.73
N TYR A 36 -6.85 -4.75 -2.69
CA TYR A 36 -6.75 -5.23 -1.32
C TYR A 36 -7.64 -4.42 -0.39
N PHE A 37 -8.37 -5.14 0.47
CA PHE A 37 -9.20 -4.57 1.52
C PHE A 37 -8.47 -4.56 2.85
N ILE A 38 -8.64 -3.47 3.59
CA ILE A 38 -8.17 -3.34 4.96
C ILE A 38 -9.37 -3.10 5.85
N ASN A 39 -9.38 -3.71 7.03
CA ASN A 39 -10.32 -3.34 8.07
C ASN A 39 -9.83 -2.06 8.76
N PRO A 40 -10.51 -0.90 8.58
CA PRO A 40 -10.07 0.36 9.17
C PRO A 40 -10.16 0.39 10.70
N GLN A 41 -10.85 -0.58 11.33
CA GLN A 41 -11.02 -0.66 12.77
C GLN A 41 -9.87 -1.37 13.49
N ASP A 42 -9.02 -2.11 12.77
CA ASP A 42 -7.90 -2.85 13.35
C ASP A 42 -6.56 -2.22 12.98
N TYR A 43 -6.04 -1.38 13.88
CA TYR A 43 -4.78 -0.66 13.70
C TYR A 43 -3.53 -1.56 13.83
N ASN A 44 -3.67 -2.86 14.13
CA ASN A 44 -2.55 -3.79 14.24
C ASN A 44 -2.10 -4.36 12.88
N THR A 45 -2.61 -3.84 11.76
CA THR A 45 -2.23 -4.27 10.42
C THR A 45 -0.84 -3.80 9.96
N PHE A 46 0.06 -3.34 10.83
CA PHE A 46 1.38 -2.85 10.41
C PHE A 46 2.45 -3.95 10.49
N ASN A 47 3.34 -4.02 9.48
CA ASN A 47 4.48 -4.93 9.50
C ASN A 47 5.57 -4.42 10.47
N TYR A 48 6.31 -5.33 11.11
CA TYR A 48 7.35 -5.11 12.14
C TYR A 48 8.41 -4.05 11.79
N ASN A 49 8.62 -3.75 10.51
CA ASN A 49 9.61 -2.78 10.04
C ASN A 49 9.00 -1.47 9.50
N ASP A 50 7.70 -1.22 9.71
CA ASP A 50 7.02 0.03 9.29
C ASP A 50 7.07 0.33 7.77
N VAL A 51 7.38 -0.68 6.95
CA VAL A 51 7.52 -0.58 5.48
C VAL A 51 6.24 -0.96 4.71
N GLY A 52 5.26 -1.55 5.40
CA GLY A 52 4.04 -2.06 4.79
C GLY A 52 2.93 -2.39 5.78
N PHE A 53 1.89 -3.01 5.28
CA PHE A 53 0.67 -3.33 6.01
C PHE A 53 0.07 -4.67 5.58
N ILE A 54 -0.73 -5.28 6.45
CA ILE A 54 -1.47 -6.51 6.19
C ILE A 54 -2.79 -6.15 5.54
N ALA A 55 -3.13 -6.77 4.42
CA ALA A 55 -4.39 -6.58 3.73
C ALA A 55 -4.87 -7.88 3.07
N ARG A 56 -6.18 -7.97 2.85
CA ARG A 56 -6.80 -9.13 2.20
C ARG A 56 -6.96 -8.86 0.70
N HIS A 57 -6.41 -9.74 -0.14
CA HIS A 57 -6.60 -9.68 -1.57
C HIS A 57 -8.06 -9.98 -1.95
N GLU A 58 -8.62 -9.18 -2.85
CA GLU A 58 -10.05 -9.27 -3.23
C GLU A 58 -10.40 -10.63 -3.84
N GLU A 59 -9.69 -11.05 -4.89
CA GLU A 59 -10.09 -12.22 -5.68
C GLU A 59 -9.78 -13.54 -4.98
N SER A 60 -8.60 -13.64 -4.35
CA SER A 60 -8.13 -14.89 -3.73
C SER A 60 -8.52 -15.01 -2.26
N GLY A 61 -8.95 -13.91 -1.63
CA GLY A 61 -9.22 -13.86 -0.19
C GLY A 61 -7.99 -14.04 0.71
N GLN A 62 -6.79 -14.17 0.13
CA GLN A 62 -5.53 -14.37 0.86
C GLN A 62 -5.12 -13.11 1.62
N ILE A 63 -4.47 -13.32 2.76
CA ILE A 63 -3.90 -12.23 3.56
C ILE A 63 -2.44 -12.04 3.14
N ASN A 64 -2.10 -10.83 2.71
CA ASN A 64 -0.78 -10.49 2.20
C ASN A 64 -0.20 -9.30 2.96
N ILE A 65 1.13 -9.23 3.00
CA ILE A 65 1.85 -8.03 3.43
C ILE A 65 2.14 -7.18 2.19
N ILE A 66 1.59 -5.98 2.16
CA ILE A 66 1.70 -5.01 1.07
C ILE A 66 2.65 -3.90 1.47
N GLN A 67 3.66 -3.65 0.64
CA GLN A 67 4.63 -2.59 0.91
C GLN A 67 4.08 -1.24 0.43
N PHE A 68 4.37 -0.15 1.17
CA PHE A 68 3.83 1.16 0.81
C PHE A 68 4.25 1.64 -0.59
N TYR A 69 5.43 1.22 -1.08
CA TYR A 69 5.91 1.57 -2.41
C TYR A 69 5.13 0.91 -3.55
N GLU A 70 4.39 -0.17 -3.28
CA GLU A 70 3.58 -0.89 -4.26
C GLU A 70 2.21 -0.23 -4.48
N VAL A 71 1.77 0.61 -3.55
CA VAL A 71 0.45 1.26 -3.59
C VAL A 71 0.44 2.38 -4.63
N GLN A 72 -0.52 2.28 -5.56
CA GLN A 72 -0.78 3.26 -6.62
C GLN A 72 -1.98 4.12 -6.29
N GLU A 73 -2.96 3.54 -5.60
CA GLU A 73 -4.22 4.20 -5.29
C GLU A 73 -4.71 3.73 -3.92
N ILE A 74 -5.27 4.66 -3.16
CA ILE A 74 -6.08 4.37 -1.99
C ILE A 74 -7.47 4.96 -2.22
N VAL A 75 -8.50 4.15 -2.01
CA VAL A 75 -9.90 4.60 -2.00
C VAL A 75 -10.38 4.62 -0.56
N VAL A 76 -10.76 5.80 -0.07
CA VAL A 76 -11.31 5.99 1.28
C VAL A 76 -12.70 6.55 1.16
N ASP A 77 -13.71 5.76 1.56
CA ASP A 77 -15.13 6.15 1.50
C ASP A 77 -15.51 6.80 0.15
N GLY A 78 -15.10 6.16 -0.95
CA GLY A 78 -15.33 6.63 -2.34
C GLY A 78 -14.38 7.73 -2.84
N LYS A 79 -13.45 8.23 -2.03
CA LYS A 79 -12.45 9.24 -2.44
C LYS A 79 -11.13 8.60 -2.83
N ASN A 80 -10.66 8.91 -4.05
CA ASN A 80 -9.43 8.34 -4.60
C ASN A 80 -8.21 9.23 -4.26
N PHE A 81 -7.14 8.59 -3.79
CA PHE A 81 -5.84 9.21 -3.54
C PHE A 81 -4.77 8.45 -4.34
N PHE A 82 -4.14 9.13 -5.29
CA PHE A 82 -3.15 8.52 -6.16
C PHE A 82 -1.73 8.77 -5.67
N PHE A 83 -0.89 7.75 -5.78
CA PHE A 83 0.50 7.73 -5.33
C PHE A 83 1.42 7.25 -6.43
N LYS A 84 2.66 7.74 -6.42
CA LYS A 84 3.69 7.24 -7.33
C LYS A 84 4.16 5.88 -6.81
N SER A 85 3.72 4.77 -7.42
CA SER A 85 4.35 3.48 -7.14
C SER A 85 5.75 3.46 -7.71
N ASN A 86 6.69 2.93 -6.95
CA ASN A 86 8.00 2.59 -7.48
C ASN A 86 8.03 1.10 -7.79
N ASP A 87 8.72 0.71 -8.87
CA ASP A 87 9.21 -0.67 -8.95
C ASP A 87 10.16 -0.89 -7.76
N CYS A 88 10.08 -2.08 -7.14
CA CYS A 88 10.74 -2.43 -5.88
C CYS A 88 12.14 -1.79 -5.74
N PRO A 89 12.43 -1.03 -4.65
CA PRO A 89 13.71 -0.36 -4.52
C PRO A 89 14.93 -1.29 -4.37
N ASN A 90 14.77 -2.62 -4.42
CA ASN A 90 15.88 -3.56 -4.43
C ASN A 90 15.58 -4.77 -5.32
N ASN A 91 16.05 -4.73 -6.57
CA ASN A 91 16.47 -5.93 -7.30
C ASN A 91 18.01 -6.05 -7.25
N LYS A 92 18.62 -5.78 -6.09
CA LYS A 92 19.92 -6.35 -5.78
C LYS A 92 19.65 -7.74 -5.21
N LYS A 93 19.89 -8.77 -6.02
CA LYS A 93 19.93 -10.18 -5.58
C LYS A 93 20.73 -10.27 -4.28
N SER A 94 20.07 -10.40 -3.14
CA SER A 94 20.65 -11.08 -2.00
C SER A 94 20.44 -12.57 -2.27
N HIS A 95 21.45 -13.21 -2.85
CA HIS A 95 21.65 -14.65 -2.67
C HIS A 95 21.70 -14.87 -1.15
N LEU A 96 20.63 -15.42 -0.58
CA LEU A 96 20.72 -16.14 0.67
C LEU A 96 21.01 -17.58 0.26
N GLU A 97 22.30 -17.92 0.21
CA GLU A 97 22.72 -19.31 0.25
C GLU A 97 22.30 -19.84 1.62
N TYR A 98 21.33 -20.76 1.63
CA TYR A 98 21.14 -21.64 2.76
C TYR A 98 22.28 -22.67 2.68
N THR A 99 23.17 -22.64 3.66
CA THR A 99 24.10 -23.74 3.92
C THR A 99 23.45 -24.63 4.97
N ASP A 100 23.40 -25.93 4.68
CA ASP A 100 22.93 -27.00 5.58
C ASP A 100 23.80 -27.11 6.85
#